data_AF-A0A4U1BSP1-F1
#
_entry.id   AF-A0A4U1BSP1-F1
#
_cell.length_a   1.000
_cell.length_b   1.000
_cell.length_c   1.000
_cell.angle_alpha   90.00
_cell.angle_beta   90.00
_cell.angle_gamma   90.00
#
_symmetry.space_group_name_H-M   'P 1'
#
loop_
_entity.id
_entity.type
_entity.pdbx_description
1 polymer ?
#
loop_
_entity_poly.entity_id
_entity_poly.type
_entity_poly.pdbx_seq_one_letter_code
_entity_poly.pdbx_strand_id
1 'polypeptide(L)'
;MVGIYLILNGLKVTLMVTLLATILGSLLGVATTLMKQSGKWYLSWPANFYVSVIRGTPVVVQLVILYFIVLASLDVDKITAAVIAFGLNSGAYISEIIRAGIDAVDKGQAEAARSLGLSHNQTMKLVILPQAIKNILPALGNEFIVLLKETAVIGFIGGVDLMRAGEIIRSRTFEDTVPLFTCALIYLMLTYIFTFMLSKFEKRLKQSD
;
A
#
# COMPACT_ATOMS: atom_id res chain seq x y z
N MET A 1 -27.10 -2.67 -20.18
CA MET A 1 -25.77 -2.17 -20.61
C MET A 1 -25.15 -1.16 -19.62
N VAL A 2 -25.91 -0.21 -19.06
CA VAL A 2 -25.37 0.82 -18.13
C VAL A 2 -24.71 0.23 -16.86
N GLY A 3 -25.29 -0.82 -16.26
CA GLY A 3 -24.70 -1.45 -15.06
C GLY A 3 -23.32 -2.07 -15.30
N ILE A 4 -23.13 -2.79 -16.41
CA ILE A 4 -21.84 -3.38 -16.78
C ILE A 4 -20.78 -2.29 -16.99
N TYR A 5 -21.17 -1.20 -17.67
CA TYR A 5 -20.28 -0.05 -17.88
C TYR A 5 -19.84 0.59 -16.56
N LEU A 6 -20.75 0.73 -15.58
CA LEU A 6 -20.42 1.23 -14.25
C LEU A 6 -19.41 0.32 -13.53
N ILE A 7 -19.63 -1.00 -13.55
CA ILE A 7 -18.73 -1.97 -12.91
C ILE A 7 -17.34 -1.94 -13.55
N LEU A 8 -17.24 -1.92 -14.89
CA LEU A 8 -15.96 -1.88 -15.58
C LEU A 8 -15.18 -0.58 -15.31
N ASN A 9 -15.86 0.56 -15.25
CA ASN A 9 -15.22 1.83 -14.88
C ASN A 9 -14.80 1.86 -13.42
N GLY A 10 -15.65 1.39 -12.51
CA GLY A 10 -15.31 1.29 -11.09
C GLY A 10 -14.09 0.39 -10.88
N LEU A 11 -14.05 -0.76 -11.56
CA LEU A 11 -12.90 -1.67 -11.57
C LEU A 11 -11.63 -0.97 -12.09
N LYS A 12 -11.72 -0.23 -13.19
CA LYS A 12 -10.58 0.54 -13.73
C LYS A 12 -10.07 1.54 -12.71
N VAL A 13 -10.96 2.28 -12.04
CA VAL A 13 -10.60 3.23 -10.99
C VAL A 13 -9.92 2.52 -9.81
N THR A 14 -10.49 1.43 -9.31
CA THR A 14 -9.91 0.62 -8.23
C THR A 14 -8.48 0.19 -8.57
N LEU A 15 -8.26 -0.40 -9.74
CA LEU A 15 -6.93 -0.86 -10.15
C LEU A 15 -5.93 0.29 -10.35
N MET A 16 -6.38 1.38 -10.96
CA MET A 16 -5.55 2.56 -11.21
C MET A 16 -5.12 3.23 -9.90
N VAL A 17 -6.06 3.44 -8.98
CA VAL A 17 -5.78 4.04 -7.66
C VAL A 17 -4.84 3.13 -6.87
N THR A 18 -5.10 1.82 -6.83
CA THR A 18 -4.22 0.85 -6.14
C THR A 18 -2.79 0.93 -6.67
N LEU A 19 -2.60 0.93 -7.99
CA LEU A 19 -1.28 0.98 -8.61
C LEU A 19 -0.55 2.29 -8.28
N LEU A 20 -1.20 3.44 -8.52
CA LEU A 20 -0.58 4.75 -8.30
C LEU A 20 -0.30 5.01 -6.82
N ALA A 21 -1.23 4.64 -5.93
CA ALA A 21 -1.04 4.75 -4.49
C ALA A 21 0.08 3.83 -3.99
N THR A 22 0.22 2.62 -4.52
CA THR A 22 1.35 1.73 -4.17
C THR A 22 2.69 2.32 -4.61
N ILE A 23 2.76 2.92 -5.80
CA ILE A 23 3.98 3.59 -6.29
C ILE A 23 4.33 4.77 -5.36
N LEU A 24 3.37 5.64 -5.07
CA LEU A 24 3.56 6.77 -4.17
C LEU A 24 3.95 6.31 -2.76
N GLY A 25 3.25 5.31 -2.23
CA GLY A 25 3.54 4.69 -0.94
C GLY A 25 4.93 4.06 -0.90
N SER A 26 5.38 3.42 -1.97
CA SER A 26 6.73 2.85 -2.03
C SER A 26 7.81 3.94 -1.93
N LEU A 27 7.63 5.05 -2.64
CA LEU A 27 8.53 6.20 -2.57
C LEU A 27 8.55 6.81 -1.16
N LEU A 28 7.36 7.05 -0.58
CA LEU A 28 7.23 7.59 0.76
C LEU A 28 7.77 6.64 1.84
N GLY A 29 7.56 5.34 1.69
CA GLY A 29 8.02 4.33 2.63
C GLY A 29 9.54 4.20 2.65
N VAL A 30 10.19 4.25 1.48
CA VAL A 30 11.66 4.32 1.39
C VAL A 30 12.18 5.61 2.03
N ALA A 31 11.61 6.77 1.69
CA ALA A 31 12.02 8.05 2.26
C ALA A 31 11.87 8.07 3.79
N THR A 32 10.73 7.60 4.31
CA THR A 32 10.43 7.50 5.74
C THR A 32 11.42 6.56 6.44
N THR A 33 11.75 5.43 5.83
CA THR A 33 12.74 4.49 6.38
C THR A 33 14.12 5.14 6.50
N LEU A 34 14.58 5.83 5.45
CA LEU A 34 15.87 6.53 5.47
C LEU A 34 15.91 7.63 6.54
N MET A 35 14.81 8.38 6.70
CA MET A 35 14.69 9.39 7.77
C MET A 35 14.80 8.76 9.16
N LYS A 36 14.09 7.65 9.40
CA LYS A 36 14.15 6.90 10.67
C LYS A 36 15.53 6.36 10.99
N GLN A 37 16.29 5.90 9.98
CA GLN A 37 17.62 5.32 10.15
C GLN A 37 18.77 6.34 10.15
N SER A 38 18.49 7.61 9.85
CA SER A 38 19.53 8.66 9.69
C SER A 38 20.37 8.98 10.94
N GLY A 39 19.98 8.49 12.12
CA GLY A 39 20.58 8.84 13.41
C GLY A 39 20.30 10.27 13.90
N LYS A 40 19.65 11.10 13.06
CA LYS A 40 19.33 12.50 13.34
C LYS A 40 17.92 12.62 13.89
N TRP A 41 17.80 13.08 15.13
CA TRP A 41 16.51 13.17 15.82
C TRP A 41 15.48 14.01 15.06
N TYR A 42 15.91 15.09 14.40
CA TYR A 42 15.03 15.99 13.64
C TYR A 42 14.50 15.37 12.33
N LEU A 43 15.08 14.27 11.86
CA LEU A 43 14.55 13.47 10.74
C LEU A 43 13.74 12.28 11.24
N SER A 44 14.23 11.58 12.27
CA SER A 44 13.57 10.39 12.80
C SER A 44 12.29 10.72 13.57
N TRP A 45 12.24 11.84 14.30
CA TRP A 45 11.05 12.26 15.03
C TRP A 45 9.82 12.49 14.12
N PRO A 46 9.87 13.34 13.08
CA PRO A 46 8.71 13.54 12.21
C PRO A 46 8.33 12.27 11.44
N ALA A 47 9.30 11.45 11.04
CA ALA A 47 9.03 10.18 10.37
C ALA A 47 8.31 9.18 11.29
N ASN A 48 8.73 9.08 12.56
CA ASN A 48 8.03 8.26 13.56
C ASN A 48 6.63 8.80 13.84
N PHE A 49 6.47 10.12 13.98
CA PHE A 49 5.16 10.73 14.18
C PHE A 49 4.20 10.43 13.01
N TYR A 50 4.66 10.61 11.77
CA TYR A 50 3.92 10.24 10.57
C TYR A 50 3.47 8.77 10.60
N VAL A 51 4.39 7.83 10.85
CA VAL A 51 4.06 6.41 10.91
C VAL A 51 3.04 6.11 12.01
N SER A 52 3.22 6.69 13.21
CA SER A 52 2.32 6.49 14.34
C SER A 52 0.90 7.02 14.09
N VAL A 53 0.78 8.21 13.51
CA VAL A 53 -0.52 8.82 13.19
C VAL A 53 -1.24 8.02 12.11
N ILE A 54 -0.54 7.71 11.02
CA ILE A 54 -1.14 7.05 9.86
C ILE A 54 -1.55 5.61 10.20
N ARG A 55 -0.69 4.83 10.86
CA ARG A 55 -1.04 3.46 11.25
C ARG A 55 -2.01 3.41 12.45
N GLY A 56 -2.13 4.50 13.20
CA GLY A 56 -3.03 4.64 14.34
C GLY A 56 -4.42 5.15 13.99
N THR A 57 -4.70 5.49 12.72
CA THR A 57 -5.99 6.06 12.28
C THR A 57 -6.59 5.29 11.10
N PRO A 58 -7.93 5.13 11.03
CA PRO A 58 -8.57 4.43 9.91
C PRO A 58 -8.35 5.15 8.57
N VAL A 59 -8.09 4.38 7.50
CA VAL A 59 -7.83 4.92 6.16
C VAL A 59 -9.00 5.75 5.60
N VAL A 60 -10.25 5.35 5.89
CA VAL A 60 -11.44 6.14 5.49
C VAL A 60 -11.48 7.51 6.15
N VAL A 61 -11.06 7.61 7.42
CA VAL A 61 -10.98 8.88 8.15
C VAL A 61 -9.91 9.77 7.53
N GLN A 62 -8.75 9.20 7.20
CA GLN A 62 -7.67 9.90 6.50
C GLN A 62 -8.13 10.43 5.13
N LEU A 63 -8.83 9.60 4.35
CA LEU A 63 -9.34 9.96 3.04
C LEU A 63 -10.32 11.14 3.12
N VAL A 64 -11.30 11.09 4.03
CA VAL A 64 -12.33 12.11 4.18
C VAL A 64 -11.72 13.43 4.70
N ILE A 65 -10.85 13.38 5.71
CA ILE A 65 -10.16 14.58 6.24
C ILE A 65 -9.27 15.19 5.15
N LEU A 66 -8.51 14.37 4.43
CA LEU A 66 -7.62 14.86 3.40
C LEU A 66 -8.42 15.60 2.31
N TYR A 67 -9.50 15.00 1.81
CA TYR A 67 -10.27 15.60 0.72
C TYR A 67 -11.06 16.84 1.15
N PHE A 68 -11.82 16.76 2.24
CA PHE A 68 -12.76 17.82 2.62
C PHE A 68 -12.15 18.94 3.48
N ILE A 69 -10.96 18.73 4.06
CA ILE A 69 -10.33 19.72 4.94
C ILE A 69 -8.98 20.15 4.38
N VAL A 70 -8.05 19.22 4.18
CA VAL A 70 -6.66 19.55 3.80
C VAL A 70 -6.58 20.05 2.36
N LEU A 71 -7.30 19.39 1.45
CA LEU A 71 -7.32 19.72 0.02
C LEU A 71 -8.52 20.58 -0.36
N ALA A 72 -9.33 21.05 0.58
CA ALA A 72 -10.59 21.75 0.29
C ALA A 72 -10.42 23.01 -0.59
N SER A 73 -9.30 23.71 -0.44
CA SER A 73 -8.96 24.92 -1.21
C SER A 73 -8.23 24.63 -2.52
N LEU A 74 -7.81 23.38 -2.73
CA LEU A 74 -7.11 22.95 -3.92
C LEU A 74 -8.14 22.18 -4.76
N ASP A 75 -8.45 22.63 -5.97
CA ASP A 75 -9.44 21.99 -6.87
C ASP A 75 -8.92 20.63 -7.38
N VAL A 76 -8.74 19.69 -6.46
CA VAL A 76 -8.14 18.37 -6.67
C VAL A 76 -9.26 17.39 -6.94
N ASP A 77 -9.14 16.65 -8.04
CA ASP A 77 -10.10 15.63 -8.37
C ASP A 77 -10.04 14.45 -7.36
N LYS A 78 -11.16 13.75 -7.22
CA LYS A 78 -11.34 12.70 -6.20
C LYS A 78 -10.38 11.52 -6.39
N ILE A 79 -9.97 11.23 -7.62
CA ILE A 79 -9.04 10.13 -7.90
C ILE A 79 -7.64 10.52 -7.44
N THR A 80 -7.20 11.74 -7.74
CA THR A 80 -5.93 12.26 -7.25
C THR A 80 -5.91 12.33 -5.72
N ALA A 81 -6.99 12.81 -5.08
CA ALA A 81 -7.11 12.82 -3.63
C ALA A 81 -7.03 11.41 -3.02
N ALA A 82 -7.70 10.42 -3.65
CA ALA A 82 -7.62 9.02 -3.24
C ALA A 82 -6.20 8.47 -3.37
N VAL A 83 -5.50 8.71 -4.49
CA VAL A 83 -4.10 8.30 -4.69
C VAL A 83 -3.19 8.87 -3.61
N ILE A 84 -3.36 10.15 -3.25
CA ILE A 84 -2.56 10.79 -2.20
C ILE A 84 -2.89 10.18 -0.83
N ALA A 85 -4.16 10.04 -0.46
CA ALA A 85 -4.58 9.47 0.82
C ALA A 85 -4.06 8.04 1.00
N PHE A 86 -4.30 7.18 0.02
CA PHE A 86 -3.87 5.78 0.05
C PHE A 86 -2.35 5.64 -0.08
N GLY A 87 -1.68 6.53 -0.82
CA GLY A 87 -0.22 6.55 -0.91
C GLY A 87 0.45 6.97 0.41
N LEU A 88 -0.10 7.97 1.11
CA LEU A 88 0.32 8.32 2.47
C LEU A 88 0.07 7.16 3.43
N ASN A 89 -1.10 6.51 3.33
CA ASN A 89 -1.40 5.35 4.16
C ASN A 89 -0.38 4.23 3.94
N SER A 90 -0.29 3.74 2.70
CA SER A 90 0.59 2.65 2.32
C SER A 90 2.07 3.00 2.55
N GLY A 91 2.47 4.26 2.40
CA GLY A 91 3.86 4.69 2.70
C GLY A 91 4.27 4.47 4.15
N ALA A 92 3.36 4.66 5.11
CA ALA A 92 3.64 4.34 6.50
C ALA A 92 3.79 2.83 6.73
N TYR A 93 2.91 2.01 6.14
CA TYR A 93 2.99 0.55 6.21
C TYR A 93 4.26 0.00 5.54
N ILE A 94 4.58 0.49 4.34
CA ILE A 94 5.78 0.11 3.60
C ILE A 94 7.06 0.46 4.38
N SER A 95 7.11 1.61 5.07
CA SER A 95 8.27 1.94 5.90
C SER A 95 8.53 0.91 7.00
N GLU A 96 7.45 0.35 7.57
CA GLU A 96 7.54 -0.68 8.60
C GLU A 96 7.82 -2.07 8.02
N ILE A 97 7.33 -2.36 6.82
CA ILE A 97 7.70 -3.56 6.07
C ILE A 97 9.21 -3.56 5.78
N ILE A 98 9.77 -2.43 5.32
CA ILE A 98 11.21 -2.32 5.04
C ILE A 98 12.01 -2.52 6.33
N ARG A 99 11.61 -1.84 7.42
CA ARG A 99 12.27 -2.00 8.73
C ARG A 99 12.22 -3.46 9.20
N ALA A 100 11.04 -4.09 9.19
CA ALA A 100 10.87 -5.47 9.62
C ALA A 100 11.67 -6.46 8.75
N GLY A 101 11.77 -6.20 7.44
CA GLY A 101 12.56 -7.03 6.54
C GLY A 101 14.06 -6.94 6.78
N ILE A 102 14.58 -5.77 7.19
CA ILE A 102 15.97 -5.58 7.63
C ILE A 102 16.20 -6.29 8.97
N ASP A 103 15.29 -6.09 9.94
CA ASP A 103 15.39 -6.69 11.28
C ASP A 103 15.25 -8.22 11.27
N ALA A 104 14.66 -8.80 10.22
CA ALA A 104 14.53 -10.23 10.03
C ALA A 104 15.83 -10.92 9.59
N VAL A 105 16.86 -10.18 9.16
CA VAL A 105 18.17 -10.74 8.84
C VAL A 105 18.91 -11.10 10.14
N ASP A 106 19.48 -12.31 10.20
CA ASP A 106 20.19 -12.79 11.38
C ASP A 106 21.32 -11.84 11.80
N LYS A 107 21.37 -11.49 13.09
CA LYS A 107 22.36 -10.53 13.62
C LYS A 107 23.81 -11.02 13.43
N GLY A 108 24.03 -12.34 13.41
CA GLY A 108 25.29 -12.97 13.11
C GLY A 108 25.83 -12.63 11.72
N GLN A 109 24.96 -12.33 10.74
CA GLN A 109 25.40 -11.83 9.42
C GLN A 109 26.09 -10.48 9.54
N ALA A 110 25.55 -9.59 10.36
CA ALA A 110 26.16 -8.29 10.62
C ALA A 110 27.46 -8.45 11.42
N GLU A 111 27.47 -9.28 12.45
CA GLU A 111 28.66 -9.54 13.28
C GLU A 111 29.81 -10.19 12.49
N ALA A 112 29.51 -11.17 11.64
CA ALA A 112 30.49 -11.82 10.76
C ALA A 112 31.06 -10.82 9.74
N ALA A 113 30.21 -10.05 9.07
CA ALA A 113 30.63 -9.01 8.13
C ALA A 113 31.56 -7.97 8.79
N ARG A 114 31.21 -7.53 10.00
CA ARG A 114 32.02 -6.59 10.80
C ARG A 114 33.35 -7.21 11.24
N SER A 115 33.36 -8.50 11.58
CA SER A 115 34.58 -9.24 11.96
C SER A 115 35.55 -9.41 10.78
N LEU A 116 35.01 -9.44 9.55
CA LEU A 116 35.80 -9.42 8.31
C LEU A 116 36.27 -8.00 7.89
N GLY A 117 36.06 -6.99 8.74
CA GLY A 117 36.55 -5.63 8.53
C GLY A 117 35.64 -4.73 7.68
N LEU A 118 34.42 -5.17 7.32
CA LEU A 118 33.48 -4.33 6.57
C LEU A 118 32.98 -3.15 7.41
N SER A 119 32.93 -1.95 6.83
CA SER A 119 32.26 -0.78 7.41
C SER A 119 30.74 -0.99 7.50
N HIS A 120 30.02 -0.19 8.30
CA HIS A 120 28.56 -0.34 8.46
C HIS A 120 27.82 -0.24 7.12
N ASN A 121 28.25 0.70 6.28
CA ASN A 121 27.68 0.89 4.94
C ASN A 121 27.96 -0.31 4.02
N GLN A 122 29.16 -0.90 4.11
CA GLN A 122 29.48 -2.12 3.37
C GLN A 122 28.67 -3.31 3.87
N THR A 123 28.57 -3.51 5.19
CA THR A 123 27.73 -4.55 5.80
C THR A 123 26.27 -4.42 5.36
N MET A 124 25.72 -3.21 5.41
CA MET A 124 24.34 -2.96 4.99
C MET A 124 24.15 -3.25 3.50
N LYS A 125 25.02 -2.71 2.62
CA LYS A 125 24.87 -2.84 1.16
C LYS A 125 25.17 -4.22 0.62
N LEU A 126 26.19 -4.89 1.14
CA LEU A 126 26.72 -6.13 0.58
C LEU A 126 26.16 -7.39 1.25
N VAL A 127 25.68 -7.29 2.49
CA VAL A 127 25.27 -8.46 3.28
C VAL A 127 23.80 -8.36 3.67
N ILE A 128 23.40 -7.29 4.37
CA ILE A 128 22.05 -7.20 4.96
C ILE A 128 20.98 -6.93 3.90
N LEU A 129 21.11 -5.86 3.09
CA LEU A 129 20.08 -5.47 2.13
C LEU A 129 19.74 -6.56 1.09
N PRO A 130 20.71 -7.28 0.49
CA PRO A 130 20.38 -8.37 -0.44
C PRO A 130 19.52 -9.45 0.20
N GLN A 131 19.75 -9.77 1.47
CA GLN A 131 18.96 -10.74 2.23
C GLN A 131 17.60 -10.15 2.63
N ALA A 132 17.58 -8.92 3.15
CA ALA A 132 16.36 -8.22 3.55
C ALA A 132 15.38 -8.07 2.38
N ILE A 133 15.85 -7.81 1.15
CA ILE A 133 15.02 -7.69 -0.05
C ILE A 133 14.17 -8.96 -0.28
N LYS A 134 14.70 -10.15 0.01
CA LYS A 134 13.96 -11.42 -0.11
C LYS A 134 12.77 -11.49 0.87
N ASN A 135 12.84 -10.79 2.00
CA ASN A 135 11.75 -10.66 2.99
C ASN A 135 10.80 -9.49 2.66
N ILE A 136 11.33 -8.38 2.14
CA ILE A 136 10.59 -7.15 1.87
C ILE A 136 9.65 -7.32 0.67
N LEU A 137 10.14 -7.83 -0.46
CA LEU A 137 9.35 -7.88 -1.71
C LEU A 137 8.04 -8.68 -1.58
N PRO A 138 8.00 -9.86 -0.93
CA PRO A 138 6.75 -10.56 -0.66
C PRO A 138 5.76 -9.74 0.17
N ALA A 139 6.25 -9.04 1.19
CA ALA A 139 5.42 -8.20 2.04
C ALA A 139 4.86 -6.98 1.30
N LEU A 140 5.63 -6.36 0.40
CA LEU A 140 5.13 -5.30 -0.49
C LEU A 140 4.03 -5.80 -1.44
N GLY A 141 4.16 -7.03 -1.95
CA GLY A 141 3.10 -7.65 -2.74
C GLY A 141 1.81 -7.87 -1.95
N ASN A 142 1.93 -8.28 -0.69
CA ASN A 142 0.77 -8.41 0.19
C ASN A 142 0.13 -7.05 0.51
N GLU A 143 0.94 -6.01 0.73
CA GLU A 143 0.47 -4.64 0.93
C GLU A 143 -0.34 -4.13 -0.27
N PHE A 144 0.10 -4.40 -1.51
CA PHE A 144 -0.67 -4.08 -2.71
C PHE A 144 -2.07 -4.74 -2.71
N ILE A 145 -2.16 -6.01 -2.28
CA ILE A 145 -3.43 -6.75 -2.20
C ILE A 145 -4.33 -6.19 -1.11
N VAL A 146 -3.76 -5.74 0.01
CA VAL A 146 -4.50 -5.05 1.07
C VAL A 146 -5.07 -3.74 0.53
N LEU A 147 -4.22 -2.91 -0.07
CA LEU A 147 -4.60 -1.60 -0.61
C LEU A 147 -5.71 -1.71 -1.66
N LEU A 148 -5.68 -2.75 -2.50
CA LEU A 148 -6.73 -3.03 -3.48
C LEU A 148 -8.11 -3.09 -2.83
N LYS A 149 -8.23 -3.75 -1.66
CA LYS A 149 -9.49 -3.86 -0.91
C LYS A 149 -9.83 -2.54 -0.21
N GLU A 150 -8.82 -1.81 0.28
CA GLU A 150 -9.04 -0.52 0.95
C GLU A 150 -9.61 0.55 0.02
N THR A 151 -9.37 0.46 -1.29
CA THR A 151 -9.98 1.40 -2.26
C THR A 151 -11.52 1.41 -2.25
N ALA A 152 -12.17 0.40 -1.65
CA ALA A 152 -13.63 0.31 -1.52
C ALA A 152 -14.27 1.48 -0.74
N VAL A 153 -13.47 2.33 -0.10
CA VAL A 153 -13.95 3.52 0.63
C VAL A 153 -13.86 4.83 -0.18
N ILE A 154 -13.45 4.79 -1.44
CA ILE A 154 -13.43 5.98 -2.33
C ILE A 154 -14.81 6.64 -2.45
N GLY A 155 -15.88 5.85 -2.37
CA GLY A 155 -17.25 6.34 -2.38
C GLY A 155 -17.56 7.43 -1.36
N PHE A 156 -16.86 7.48 -0.23
CA PHE A 156 -17.07 8.47 0.84
C PHE A 156 -16.73 9.91 0.42
N ILE A 157 -15.86 10.09 -0.56
CA ILE A 157 -15.56 11.40 -1.17
C ILE A 157 -16.30 11.60 -2.50
N GLY A 158 -17.26 10.72 -2.80
CA GLY A 158 -18.06 10.75 -4.03
C GLY A 158 -17.30 10.34 -5.28
N GLY A 159 -16.17 9.62 -5.15
CA GLY A 159 -15.47 8.99 -6.27
C GLY A 159 -16.13 7.66 -6.63
N VAL A 160 -16.00 7.22 -7.88
CA VAL A 160 -16.69 6.00 -8.38
C VAL A 160 -15.70 4.87 -8.58
N ASP A 161 -15.40 4.15 -7.51
CA ASP A 161 -14.69 2.87 -7.54
C ASP A 161 -15.65 1.70 -7.77
N LEU A 162 -15.15 0.45 -7.69
CA LEU A 162 -15.97 -0.74 -7.86
C LEU A 162 -17.13 -0.82 -6.85
N MET A 163 -16.88 -0.51 -5.57
CA MET A 163 -17.92 -0.58 -4.54
C MET A 163 -18.98 0.50 -4.77
N ARG A 164 -18.56 1.74 -5.09
CA ARG A 164 -19.49 2.82 -5.41
C ARG A 164 -20.30 2.53 -6.68
N ALA A 165 -19.72 1.87 -7.69
CA ALA A 165 -20.46 1.44 -8.86
C ALA A 165 -21.61 0.47 -8.50
N GLY A 166 -21.38 -0.47 -7.60
CA GLY A 166 -22.42 -1.36 -7.05
C GLY A 166 -23.51 -0.59 -6.31
N GLU A 167 -23.15 0.42 -5.51
CA GLU A 167 -24.10 1.28 -4.80
C GLU A 167 -24.95 2.14 -5.75
N ILE A 168 -24.37 2.66 -6.84
CA ILE A 168 -25.10 3.37 -7.88
C ILE A 168 -26.11 2.45 -8.57
N ILE A 169 -25.77 1.18 -8.80
CA ILE A 169 -26.72 0.21 -9.36
C ILE A 169 -27.85 -0.04 -8.36
N ARG A 170 -27.52 -0.33 -7.09
CA ARG A 170 -28.49 -0.51 -6.00
C ARG A 170 -29.49 0.63 -5.89
N SER A 171 -29.02 1.87 -5.90
CA SER A 171 -29.90 3.05 -5.80
C SER A 171 -30.83 3.24 -7.00
N ARG A 172 -30.53 2.61 -8.15
CA ARG A 172 -31.36 2.67 -9.36
C ARG A 172 -32.30 1.47 -9.51
N THR A 173 -31.86 0.29 -9.06
CA THR A 173 -32.62 -0.97 -9.21
C THR A 173 -33.38 -1.34 -7.96
N PHE A 174 -33.08 -0.73 -6.81
CA PHE A 174 -33.59 -1.09 -5.48
C PHE A 174 -33.33 -2.57 -5.12
N GLU A 175 -32.27 -3.14 -5.71
CA GLU A 175 -31.87 -4.54 -5.56
C GLU A 175 -30.48 -4.63 -4.95
N ASP A 176 -30.37 -5.22 -3.76
CA ASP A 176 -29.12 -5.32 -3.00
C ASP A 176 -28.27 -6.53 -3.39
N THR A 177 -28.92 -7.68 -3.60
CA THR A 177 -28.25 -8.97 -3.72
C THR A 177 -27.30 -9.01 -4.91
N VAL A 178 -27.80 -8.76 -6.13
CA VAL A 178 -26.99 -8.92 -7.35
C VAL A 178 -25.79 -7.96 -7.38
N PRO A 179 -25.93 -6.64 -7.11
CA PRO A 179 -24.79 -5.73 -7.16
C PRO A 179 -23.73 -6.01 -6.09
N LEU A 180 -24.13 -6.37 -4.86
CA LEU A 180 -23.19 -6.66 -3.77
C LEU A 180 -22.41 -7.96 -4.03
N PHE A 181 -23.09 -9.04 -4.43
CA PHE A 181 -22.40 -10.28 -4.79
C PHE A 181 -21.50 -10.10 -6.00
N THR A 182 -21.89 -9.27 -6.98
CA THR A 182 -21.04 -8.95 -8.13
C THR A 182 -19.75 -8.25 -7.69
N CYS A 183 -19.85 -7.22 -6.84
CA CYS A 183 -18.66 -6.52 -6.32
C CYS A 183 -17.78 -7.46 -5.49
N ALA A 184 -18.37 -8.25 -4.59
CA ALA A 184 -17.65 -9.21 -3.75
C ALA A 184 -16.90 -10.26 -4.59
N LEU A 185 -17.54 -10.84 -5.60
CA LEU A 185 -16.91 -11.81 -6.50
C LEU A 185 -15.77 -11.19 -7.30
N ILE A 186 -15.91 -9.95 -7.78
CA ILE A 186 -14.83 -9.26 -8.49
C ILE A 186 -13.64 -9.00 -7.56
N TYR A 187 -13.86 -8.45 -6.36
CA TYR A 187 -12.80 -8.26 -5.38
C TYR A 187 -12.11 -9.58 -5.01
N LEU A 188 -12.88 -10.66 -4.84
CA LEU A 188 -12.36 -11.99 -4.56
C LEU A 188 -11.49 -12.50 -5.71
N MET A 189 -11.98 -12.43 -6.95
CA MET A 189 -11.23 -12.85 -8.14
C MET A 189 -9.92 -12.07 -8.27
N LEU A 190 -9.95 -10.74 -8.12
CA LEU A 190 -8.73 -9.92 -8.13
C LEU A 190 -7.75 -10.35 -7.05
N THR A 191 -8.25 -10.54 -5.81
CA THR A 191 -7.43 -10.98 -4.68
C THR A 191 -6.77 -12.33 -4.97
N TYR A 192 -7.50 -13.30 -5.53
CA TYR A 192 -6.94 -14.60 -5.91
C TYR A 192 -5.89 -14.48 -7.01
N ILE A 193 -6.15 -13.67 -8.06
CA ILE A 193 -5.21 -13.46 -9.16
C ILE A 193 -3.89 -12.88 -8.63
N PHE A 194 -3.96 -11.80 -7.85
CA PHE A 194 -2.75 -11.17 -7.32
C PHE A 194 -2.03 -12.02 -6.27
N THR A 195 -2.77 -12.70 -5.39
CA THR A 195 -2.17 -13.67 -4.45
C THR A 195 -1.46 -14.80 -5.19
N PHE A 196 -2.05 -15.32 -6.27
CA PHE A 196 -1.43 -16.36 -7.09
C PHE A 196 -0.15 -15.85 -7.77
N MET A 197 -0.18 -14.65 -8.36
CA MET A 197 1.00 -14.01 -8.95
C MET A 197 2.11 -13.81 -7.90
N LEU A 198 1.75 -13.33 -6.71
CA LEU A 198 2.66 -13.16 -5.58
C LEU A 198 3.28 -14.49 -5.14
N SER A 199 2.48 -15.54 -4.99
CA SER A 199 2.98 -16.87 -4.59
C SER A 199 3.98 -17.46 -5.60
N LYS A 200 3.78 -17.22 -6.90
CA LYS A 200 4.73 -17.62 -7.95
C LYS A 200 6.03 -16.83 -7.84
N PHE A 201 5.92 -15.53 -7.57
CA PHE A 201 7.07 -14.66 -7.36
C PHE A 201 7.88 -15.06 -6.12
N GLU A 202 7.22 -15.34 -4.99
CA GLU A 202 7.85 -15.81 -3.75
C GLU A 202 8.61 -17.13 -3.95
N LYS A 203 8.02 -18.10 -4.66
CA LYS A 203 8.69 -19.39 -4.95
C LYS A 203 9.99 -19.21 -5.73
N ARG A 204 10.06 -18.23 -6.65
CA ARG A 204 11.28 -17.94 -7.42
C ARG A 204 12.37 -17.30 -6.56
N LEU A 205 12.00 -16.43 -5.61
CA LEU A 205 12.96 -15.82 -4.69
C LEU A 205 13.64 -16.85 -3.78
N LYS A 206 12.89 -17.85 -3.31
CA LYS A 206 13.41 -18.94 -2.44
C LYS A 206 14.32 -19.94 -3.18
N GLN A 207 14.29 -19.99 -4.51
CA GLN A 207 15.18 -20.86 -5.30
C GLN A 207 16.59 -20.28 -5.46
N SER A 208 16.82 -19.04 -5.01
CA SER A 208 18.13 -18.35 -5.07
C SER A 208 18.89 -18.42 -3.74
N ASP A 209 18.64 -19.46 -2.94
CA ASP A 209 19.35 -19.83 -1.70
C ASP A 209 20.15 -21.11 -1.96
#